data_AF-A0A9Q3IRK1-F1
#
_entry.id   AF-A0A9Q3IRK1-F1
#
_cell.length_a   1.000
_cell.length_b   1.000
_cell.length_c   1.000
_cell.angle_alpha   90.00
_cell.angle_beta   90.00
_cell.angle_gamma   90.00
#
_symmetry.space_group_name_H-M   'P 1'
#
loop_
_entity.id
_entity.type
_entity.pdbx_description
1 polymer ?
#
loop_
_entity_poly.entity_id
_entity_poly.type
_entity_poly.pdbx_seq_one_letter_code
_entity_poly.pdbx_strand_id
1 'polypeptide(L)' 'MMVWGEICGPIQSKLIIMPPGQQQEIDFIKNVHEPGLLPFMDKMVEVGVAESFKGLTLMEDGALIHTAITNQEWHDQH' A
#
# COMPACT_ATOMS: atom_id res chain seq x y z
N MET A 1 5.93 14.28 -10.90
CA MET A 1 6.33 12.86 -10.74
C MET A 1 5.91 12.45 -9.36
N MET A 2 5.12 11.38 -9.23
CA MET A 2 4.68 10.87 -7.93
C MET A 2 5.57 9.68 -7.57
N VAL A 3 6.06 9.67 -6.34
CA VAL A 3 6.89 8.58 -5.80
C VAL A 3 6.21 8.13 -4.51
N TRP A 4 6.00 6.82 -4.39
CA TRP A 4 5.34 6.22 -3.25
C TRP A 4 6.27 5.19 -2.60
N GLY A 5 6.14 5.00 -1.30
CA GLY A 5 6.86 3.97 -0.56
C GLY A 5 6.30 3.86 0.84
N GLU A 6 6.61 2.76 1.50
CA GLU A 6 6.13 2.48 2.84
C GLU A 6 7.25 2.06 3.79
N ILE A 7 6.97 2.21 5.08
CA ILE A 7 7.89 1.87 6.16
C ILE A 7 7.12 1.20 7.32
N CYS A 8 7.76 0.25 7.97
CA CYS A 8 7.28 -0.35 9.23
C CYS A 8 8.47 -0.50 10.17
N GLY A 9 8.54 0.36 11.19
CA GLY A 9 9.71 0.45 12.07
C GLY A 9 11.01 0.70 11.27
N PRO A 10 12.03 -0.16 11.37
CA PRO A 10 13.28 -0.02 10.62
C PRO A 10 13.20 -0.56 9.18
N ILE A 11 12.12 -1.24 8.80
CA ILE A 11 11.99 -1.90 7.50
C ILE A 11 11.36 -0.92 6.52
N GLN A 12 11.98 -0.78 5.35
CA GLN A 12 11.55 0.12 4.28
C GLN A 12 11.28 -0.69 3.01
N SER A 13 10.31 -0.26 2.21
CA SER A 13 10.07 -0.84 0.89
C SER A 13 10.91 -0.18 -0.20
N LYS A 14 10.82 -0.74 -1.41
CA LYS A 14 11.36 -0.07 -2.60
C LYS A 14 10.41 1.04 -3.00
N LEU A 15 10.96 2.19 -3.39
CA LEU A 15 10.15 3.28 -3.92
C LEU A 15 9.53 2.92 -5.26
N ILE A 16 8.24 3.19 -5.39
CA ILE A 16 7.46 3.05 -6.61
C ILE A 16 7.36 4.41 -7.28
N ILE A 17 7.72 4.47 -8.56
CA ILE A 17 7.55 5.67 -9.37
C ILE A 17 6.27 5.48 -10.19
N MET A 18 5.24 6.26 -9.87
CA MET A 18 3.98 6.17 -10.61
C MET A 18 4.09 6.85 -11.97
N PRO A 19 3.56 6.23 -13.04
CA PRO A 19 3.54 6.84 -14.37
C PRO A 19 2.80 8.19 -14.38
N PRO A 20 3.23 9.16 -15.20
CA PRO A 20 2.52 10.42 -15.35
C PRO A 20 1.07 10.22 -15.81
N GLY A 21 0.13 10.95 -15.22
CA GLY A 21 -1.28 10.93 -15.59
C GLY A 21 -2.11 9.78 -14.98
N GLN A 22 -1.48 8.86 -14.24
CA GLN A 22 -2.13 7.73 -13.57
C GLN A 22 -2.37 8.04 -12.09
N GLN A 23 -3.28 8.97 -11.79
CA GLN A 23 -3.57 9.44 -10.43
C GLN A 23 -5.00 9.11 -9.97
N GLN A 24 -5.67 8.19 -10.67
CA GLN A 24 -6.96 7.69 -10.24
C GLN A 24 -6.77 6.54 -9.24
N GLU A 25 -7.81 6.28 -8.45
CA GLU A 25 -7.83 5.22 -7.45
C GLU A 25 -7.45 3.84 -8.02
N ILE A 26 -8.02 3.46 -9.17
CA ILE A 26 -7.70 2.19 -9.82
C ILE A 26 -6.23 2.12 -10.27
N ASP A 27 -5.67 3.25 -10.67
CA ASP A 27 -4.26 3.33 -11.03
C ASP A 27 -3.38 3.18 -9.78
N PHE A 28 -3.83 3.70 -8.64
CA PHE A 28 -3.13 3.56 -7.37
C PHE A 28 -3.11 2.10 -6.91
N ILE A 29 -4.25 1.40 -6.94
CA ILE A 29 -4.31 -0.03 -6.62
C ILE A 29 -3.34 -0.82 -7.49
N LYS A 30 -3.42 -0.63 -8.80
CA LYS A 30 -2.61 -1.37 -9.80
C LYS A 30 -1.11 -1.08 -9.71
N ASN A 31 -0.73 0.17 -9.46
CA ASN A 31 0.68 0.57 -9.52
C ASN A 31 1.35 0.60 -8.14
N VAL A 32 0.59 0.68 -7.05
CA VAL A 32 1.09 0.88 -5.69
C VAL A 32 0.71 -0.30 -4.80
N HIS A 33 -0.58 -0.59 -4.67
CA HIS A 33 -1.04 -1.59 -3.70
C HIS A 33 -0.63 -3.02 -4.08
N GLU A 34 -0.96 -3.42 -5.30
CA GLU A 34 -0.68 -4.77 -5.80
C GLU A 34 0.83 -5.07 -5.86
N PRO A 35 1.68 -4.22 -6.49
CA PRO A 35 3.11 -4.53 -6.63
C PRO A 35 3.99 -4.04 -5.47
N GLY A 36 3.49 -3.17 -4.59
CA GLY A 36 4.23 -2.55 -3.49
C GLY A 36 3.75 -3.00 -2.12
N LEU A 37 2.53 -2.59 -1.78
CA LEU A 37 1.95 -2.78 -0.46
C LEU A 37 1.78 -4.25 -0.09
N LEU A 38 1.16 -5.07 -0.96
CA LEU A 38 0.94 -6.48 -0.66
C LEU A 38 2.26 -7.24 -0.42
N PRO A 39 3.28 -7.17 -1.30
CA PRO A 39 4.58 -7.79 -1.02
C PRO A 39 5.26 -7.28 0.25
N PHE A 40 5.07 -6.01 0.60
CA PHE A 40 5.62 -5.46 1.82
C PHE A 40 4.92 -6.02 3.07
N MET A 41 3.59 -6.14 3.03
CA MET A 41 2.81 -6.79 4.09
C MET A 41 3.17 -8.27 4.24
N ASP A 42 3.33 -9.01 3.14
CA ASP A 42 3.84 -10.39 3.13
C ASP A 42 5.19 -10.49 3.83
N LYS A 43 6.12 -9.59 3.49
CA LYS A 43 7.42 -9.51 4.13
C LYS A 43 7.31 -9.24 5.63
N MET A 44 6.38 -8.39 6.08
CA MET A 44 6.19 -8.11 7.51
C MET A 44 5.74 -9.36 8.26
N VAL A 45 4.90 -10.20 7.63
CA VAL A 45 4.51 -11.50 8.19
C VAL A 45 5.69 -12.46 8.20
N GLU A 46 6.41 -12.58 7.08
CA GLU A 46 7.58 -13.46 6.93
C GLU A 46 8.67 -13.18 7.97
N VAL A 47 8.96 -11.90 8.24
CA VAL A 47 9.99 -11.48 9.20
C VAL A 47 9.48 -11.38 10.65
N GLY A 48 8.23 -11.78 10.90
CA GLY A 48 7.66 -11.88 12.25
C GLY A 48 7.26 -10.55 12.88
N VAL A 49 7.07 -9.48 12.10
CA VAL A 49 6.50 -8.21 12.59
C VAL A 49 5.02 -8.38 12.93
N ALA A 50 4.30 -9.21 12.18
CA ALA A 50 2.91 -9.56 12.46
C ALA A 50 2.67 -11.05 12.18
N GLU A 51 1.68 -11.64 12.87
CA GLU A 51 1.28 -13.04 12.64
C GLU A 51 0.45 -13.21 11.37
N SER A 52 -0.21 -12.14 10.91
CA SER A 52 -0.99 -12.09 9.68
C SER A 52 -1.22 -10.62 9.26
N PHE A 53 -1.80 -10.40 8.08
CA PHE A 53 -2.14 -9.06 7.59
C PHE A 53 -3.07 -8.29 8.52
N LYS A 54 -3.99 -8.98 9.20
CA LYS A 54 -4.92 -8.38 10.17
C LYS A 54 -4.22 -7.75 11.39
N GLY A 55 -2.98 -8.15 11.65
CA GLY A 55 -2.15 -7.57 12.71
C GLY A 55 -1.42 -6.29 12.27
N LEU A 56 -1.49 -5.93 11.00
CA LEU A 56 -0.91 -4.71 10.44
C LEU A 56 -1.97 -3.62 10.32
N THR A 57 -1.57 -2.37 10.51
CA THR A 57 -2.42 -1.21 10.29
C THR A 57 -1.75 -0.33 9.24
N LEU A 58 -2.45 -0.11 8.14
CA LEU A 58 -2.04 0.86 7.13
C LEU A 58 -2.37 2.28 7.63
N MET A 59 -1.38 3.17 7.57
CA MET A 59 -1.53 4.57 7.95
C MET A 59 -1.21 5.46 6.76
N GLU A 60 -2.24 6.12 6.24
CA GLU A 60 -2.15 7.03 5.10
C GLU A 60 -2.80 8.38 5.43
N ASP A 61 -2.55 9.40 4.60
CA ASP A 61 -3.22 10.68 4.74
C ASP A 61 -4.66 10.63 4.19
N GLY A 62 -5.44 11.68 4.44
CA GLY A 62 -6.83 11.79 3.97
C GLY A 62 -6.98 12.17 2.50
N ALA A 63 -6.00 11.89 1.63
CA ALA A 63 -6.15 12.14 0.19
C ALA A 63 -7.31 11.33 -0.38
N LEU A 64 -8.02 11.91 -1.36
CA LEU A 64 -9.21 11.29 -1.95
C LEU A 64 -8.95 9.87 -2.46
N ILE A 65 -7.76 9.63 -3.02
CA ILE A 65 -7.34 8.32 -3.53
C ILE A 65 -7.23 7.24 -2.45
N HIS A 66 -6.89 7.61 -1.20
CA HIS A 66 -6.79 6.67 -0.08
C HIS A 66 -8.16 6.40 0.56
N THR A 67 -9.09 7.36 0.47
CA THR A 67 -10.41 7.29 1.13
C THR A 67 -11.55 6.82 0.22
N ALA A 68 -11.28 6.56 -1.05
CA ALA A 68 -12.30 6.24 -2.02
C ALA A 68 -12.86 4.81 -1.82
N ILE A 69 -14.10 4.58 -2.28
CA ILE A 69 -14.87 3.36 -1.95
C ILE A 69 -14.20 2.12 -2.50
N THR A 70 -13.65 2.17 -3.72
CA THR A 70 -12.96 1.01 -4.33
C THR A 70 -11.67 0.67 -3.56
N ASN A 71 -11.02 1.65 -2.95
CA ASN A 71 -9.86 1.48 -2.09
C ASN A 71 -10.26 0.84 -0.77
N GLN A 72 -11.36 1.29 -0.18
CA GLN A 72 -11.93 0.65 1.02
C GLN A 72 -12.32 -0.81 0.74
N GLU A 73 -13.00 -1.08 -0.38
CA GLU A 73 -13.35 -2.44 -0.80
C GLU A 73 -12.10 -3.30 -1.04
N TRP A 74 -11.01 -2.71 -1.55
CA TRP A 74 -9.74 -3.40 -1.71
C TRP A 74 -9.12 -3.76 -0.36
N HIS A 75 -9.13 -2.84 0.60
CA HIS A 75 -8.67 -3.11 1.98
C HIS A 75 -9.53 -4.17 2.68
N ASP A 76 -10.83 -4.18 2.46
CA ASP A 76 -11.71 -5.16 3.11
C ASP A 76 -11.46 -6.60 2.59
N GLN A 77 -10.85 -6.74 1.42
CA GLN A 77 -10.53 -8.03 0.80
C GLN A 77 -9.13 -8.58 1.14
N HIS A 78 -8.23 -7.76 1.70
CA HIS A 78 -6.82 -8.11 1.93
C HIS A 78 -6.39 -7.82 3.39
#